data_AF-A0AAW4CA89-F1
#
_entry.id   AF-A0AAW4CA89-F1
#
_cell.length_a   1.000
_cell.length_b   1.000
_cell.length_c   1.000
_cell.angle_alpha   90.00
_cell.angle_beta   90.00
_cell.angle_gamma   90.00
#
_symmetry.space_group_name_H-M   'P 1'
#
loop_
_entity.id
_entity.type
_entity.pdbx_description
1 polymer ?
#
loop_
_entity_poly.entity_id
_entity_poly.type
_entity_poly.pdbx_seq_one_letter_code
_entity_poly.pdbx_strand_id
1 'polypeptide(L)'
;MNYNDLNDQQVQELINKLKYPKNELSFNEIHTTISSLFGKIDIDEAIIDDDDIQYILHIYRGRMNPERYSIHIRFKNSHNHLVRVDINPSNRHVNPDDSIVEGNHIHIYSNHYDKKDRVAIPLEDSDFPNLTHIVDVFSKFIKYTHIKTEADDE
;
A
#
# COMPACT_ATOMS: atom_id res chain seq x y z
N MET A 1 -3.41 19.45 -9.53
CA MET A 1 -2.17 19.15 -8.78
C MET A 1 -1.22 18.36 -9.69
N ASN A 2 0.10 18.51 -9.57
CA ASN A 2 1.07 17.74 -10.36
C ASN A 2 1.44 16.45 -9.60
N TYR A 3 0.83 15.32 -9.95
CA TYR A 3 1.05 14.04 -9.26
C TYR A 3 2.42 13.40 -9.51
N ASN A 4 3.28 14.04 -10.31
CA ASN A 4 4.67 13.63 -10.52
C ASN A 4 5.66 14.43 -9.68
N ASP A 5 5.19 15.45 -8.94
CA ASP A 5 6.01 16.32 -8.11
C ASP A 5 5.21 16.82 -6.90
N LEU A 6 4.89 15.89 -6.00
CA LEU A 6 4.15 16.17 -4.76
C LEU A 6 5.12 16.46 -3.62
N ASN A 7 4.84 17.50 -2.84
CA ASN A 7 5.52 17.72 -1.57
C ASN A 7 4.89 16.89 -0.44
N ASP A 8 5.57 16.81 0.71
CA ASP A 8 5.15 15.99 1.84
C ASP A 8 3.73 16.31 2.34
N GLN A 9 3.35 17.59 2.38
CA GLN A 9 2.00 17.99 2.78
C GLN A 9 0.96 17.44 1.81
N GLN A 10 1.18 17.58 0.50
CA GLN A 10 0.28 17.06 -0.53
C GLN A 10 0.19 15.54 -0.51
N VAL A 11 1.30 14.85 -0.23
CA VAL A 11 1.31 13.39 -0.05
C VAL A 11 0.43 13.00 1.13
N GLN A 12 0.57 13.66 2.28
CA GLN A 12 -0.25 13.39 3.45
C GLN A 12 -1.72 13.72 3.22
N GLU A 13 -2.03 14.82 2.52
CA GLU A 13 -3.39 15.15 2.10
C GLU A 13 -3.99 14.01 1.27
N LEU A 14 -3.26 13.50 0.27
CA LEU A 14 -3.72 12.40 -0.58
C LEU A 14 -3.83 11.06 0.17
N ILE A 15 -2.95 10.77 1.14
CA ILE A 15 -3.05 9.56 1.97
C ILE A 15 -4.32 9.60 2.81
N ASN A 16 -4.59 10.73 3.47
CA ASN A 16 -5.74 10.91 4.37
C ASN A 16 -7.06 11.16 3.63
N LYS A 17 -6.98 11.41 2.33
CA LYS A 17 -8.16 11.59 1.48
C LYS A 17 -8.99 10.31 1.42
N LEU A 18 -10.30 10.46 1.51
CA LEU A 18 -11.23 9.33 1.41
C LEU A 18 -11.23 8.75 0.01
N LYS A 19 -11.20 7.41 -0.09
CA LYS A 19 -11.15 6.68 -1.36
C LYS A 19 -12.12 5.51 -1.34
N TYR A 20 -12.55 5.10 -2.51
CA TYR A 20 -13.54 4.05 -2.70
C TYR A 20 -13.12 3.08 -3.79
N PRO A 21 -13.36 1.77 -3.64
CA PRO A 21 -13.22 0.84 -4.75
C PRO A 21 -14.24 1.15 -5.84
N LYS A 22 -13.82 1.03 -7.10
CA LYS A 22 -14.73 1.19 -8.24
C LYS A 22 -15.68 0.01 -8.40
N ASN A 23 -15.32 -1.15 -7.83
CA ASN A 23 -16.12 -2.35 -7.83
C ASN A 23 -16.09 -2.99 -6.43
N GLU A 24 -17.19 -2.85 -5.71
CA GLU A 24 -17.29 -3.37 -4.35
C GLU A 24 -17.28 -4.90 -4.28
N LEU A 25 -17.87 -5.58 -5.28
CA LEU A 25 -17.91 -7.04 -5.30
C LEU A 25 -16.49 -7.61 -5.40
N SER A 26 -15.68 -7.10 -6.32
CA SER A 26 -14.28 -7.55 -6.45
C SER A 26 -13.44 -7.15 -5.24
N PHE A 27 -13.67 -5.96 -4.66
CA PHE A 27 -12.99 -5.54 -3.42
C PHE A 27 -13.33 -6.48 -2.24
N ASN A 28 -14.59 -6.87 -2.09
CA ASN A 28 -15.02 -7.80 -1.03
C ASN A 28 -14.44 -9.21 -1.21
N GLU A 29 -14.18 -9.64 -2.45
CA GLU A 29 -13.53 -10.92 -2.75
C GLU A 29 -12.03 -10.93 -2.39
N ILE A 30 -11.40 -9.76 -2.23
CA ILE A 30 -9.98 -9.66 -1.83
C ILE A 30 -9.74 -10.40 -0.53
N HIS A 31 -10.58 -10.19 0.49
CA HIS A 31 -10.41 -10.79 1.81
C HIS A 31 -10.36 -12.33 1.71
N THR A 32 -11.23 -12.93 0.91
CA THR A 32 -11.25 -14.37 0.65
C THR A 32 -9.96 -14.82 -0.04
N THR A 33 -9.51 -14.07 -1.04
CA THR A 33 -8.30 -14.40 -1.82
C THR A 33 -7.04 -14.33 -0.96
N ILE A 34 -6.88 -13.26 -0.18
CA ILE A 34 -5.68 -13.07 0.65
C ILE A 34 -5.65 -13.99 1.87
N SER A 35 -6.80 -14.47 2.33
CA SER A 35 -6.90 -15.49 3.39
C SER A 35 -6.38 -16.87 2.94
N SER A 36 -6.15 -17.08 1.64
CA SER A 36 -5.56 -18.32 1.15
C SER A 36 -4.17 -18.56 1.74
N LEU A 37 -3.96 -19.71 2.39
CA LEU A 37 -2.67 -20.13 2.94
C LEU A 37 -1.63 -20.46 1.85
N PHE A 38 -2.09 -20.79 0.64
CA PHE A 38 -1.24 -21.30 -0.42
C PHE A 38 -1.39 -20.51 -1.72
N GLY A 39 -0.39 -20.64 -2.58
CA GLY A 39 -0.42 -20.08 -3.93
C GLY A 39 -0.01 -18.61 -4.02
N LYS A 40 0.05 -18.15 -5.27
CA LYS A 40 0.38 -16.77 -5.62
C LYS A 40 -0.85 -15.89 -5.36
N ILE A 41 -0.63 -14.73 -4.75
CA ILE A 41 -1.60 -13.63 -4.74
C ILE A 41 -1.05 -12.55 -5.69
N ASP A 42 -1.90 -12.07 -6.59
CA ASP A 42 -1.58 -11.02 -7.55
C ASP A 42 -2.90 -10.34 -7.91
N ILE A 43 -3.21 -9.26 -7.21
CA ILE A 43 -4.49 -8.55 -7.29
C ILE A 43 -4.21 -7.11 -7.69
N ASP A 44 -4.95 -6.60 -8.68
CA ASP A 44 -5.08 -5.18 -8.98
C ASP A 44 -6.55 -4.79 -8.82
N GLU A 45 -6.83 -3.85 -7.93
CA GLU A 45 -8.17 -3.30 -7.69
C GLU A 45 -8.18 -1.80 -7.97
N ALA A 46 -9.22 -1.32 -8.66
CA ALA A 46 -9.30 0.06 -9.08
C ALA A 46 -9.93 0.90 -7.96
N ILE A 47 -9.22 1.93 -7.51
CA ILE A 47 -9.66 2.83 -6.43
C ILE A 47 -9.83 4.24 -7.01
N ILE A 48 -10.81 5.00 -6.51
CA ILE A 48 -11.08 6.39 -6.87
C ILE A 48 -11.32 7.24 -5.63
N ASP A 49 -10.94 8.51 -5.65
CA ASP A 49 -11.35 9.48 -4.63
C ASP A 49 -12.41 10.47 -5.14
N ASP A 50 -12.87 11.36 -4.27
CA ASP A 50 -13.92 12.36 -4.57
C ASP A 50 -13.51 13.46 -5.58
N ASP A 51 -12.21 13.61 -5.91
CA ASP A 51 -11.73 14.51 -6.98
C ASP A 51 -11.43 13.71 -8.28
N ASP A 52 -12.05 12.53 -8.42
CA ASP A 52 -11.89 11.61 -9.56
C ASP A 52 -10.44 11.12 -9.79
N ILE A 53 -9.56 11.23 -8.80
CA ILE A 53 -8.19 10.71 -8.94
C ILE A 53 -8.25 9.19 -8.89
N GLN A 54 -7.64 8.53 -9.88
CA GLN A 54 -7.65 7.08 -10.00
C GLN A 54 -6.35 6.47 -9.52
N TYR A 55 -6.49 5.43 -8.72
CA TYR A 55 -5.41 4.64 -8.17
C TYR A 55 -5.60 3.16 -8.48
N ILE A 56 -4.52 2.40 -8.31
CA ILE A 56 -4.56 0.94 -8.28
C ILE A 56 -4.07 0.51 -6.90
N LEU A 57 -4.91 -0.21 -6.19
CA LEU A 57 -4.54 -0.99 -5.01
C LEU A 57 -4.03 -2.34 -5.50
N HIS A 58 -2.81 -2.69 -5.13
CA HIS A 58 -2.18 -3.94 -5.54
C HIS A 58 -1.66 -4.73 -4.36
N ILE A 59 -1.90 -6.03 -4.41
CA ILE A 59 -1.51 -6.99 -3.39
C ILE A 59 -0.77 -8.13 -4.07
N TYR A 60 0.46 -8.37 -3.62
CA TYR A 60 1.32 -9.40 -4.20
C TYR A 60 1.92 -10.30 -3.13
N ARG A 61 1.81 -11.61 -3.34
CA ARG A 61 2.53 -12.64 -2.58
C ARG A 61 3.03 -13.70 -3.54
N GLY A 62 4.33 -13.99 -3.50
CA GLY A 62 4.92 -15.05 -4.32
C GLY A 62 4.45 -16.45 -3.90
N ARG A 63 4.74 -17.46 -4.73
CA ARG A 63 4.37 -18.87 -4.42
C ARG A 63 5.22 -19.52 -3.33
N MET A 64 6.49 -19.11 -3.23
CA MET A 64 7.51 -19.86 -2.48
C MET A 64 7.66 -19.43 -1.03
N ASN A 65 7.40 -18.16 -0.72
CA ASN A 65 7.58 -17.61 0.61
C ASN A 65 6.33 -16.82 1.02
N PRO A 66 5.45 -17.39 1.84
CA PRO A 66 4.21 -16.72 2.25
C PRO A 66 4.44 -15.57 3.23
N GLU A 67 5.60 -15.52 3.90
CA GLU A 67 6.00 -14.43 4.81
C GLU A 67 6.52 -13.21 4.04
N ARG A 68 6.59 -13.27 2.71
CA ARG A 68 7.04 -12.19 1.83
C ARG A 68 5.92 -11.72 0.91
N TYR A 69 5.42 -10.52 1.17
CA TYR A 69 4.35 -9.90 0.37
C TYR A 69 4.43 -8.38 0.42
N SER A 70 3.71 -7.74 -0.50
CA SER A 70 3.62 -6.29 -0.58
C SER A 70 2.19 -5.85 -0.81
N ILE A 71 1.79 -4.73 -0.21
CA ILE A 71 0.51 -4.06 -0.43
C ILE A 71 0.81 -2.62 -0.76
N HIS A 72 0.25 -2.09 -1.85
CA HIS A 72 0.48 -0.70 -2.23
C HIS A 72 -0.69 -0.06 -2.94
N ILE A 73 -0.74 1.26 -2.87
CA ILE A 73 -1.58 2.09 -3.73
C ILE A 73 -0.69 2.98 -4.60
N ARG A 74 -0.93 2.96 -5.91
CA ARG A 74 -0.19 3.75 -6.90
C ARG A 74 -1.15 4.54 -7.78
N PHE A 75 -0.72 5.70 -8.27
CA PHE A 75 -1.49 6.46 -9.25
C PHE A 75 -1.66 5.64 -10.53
N LYS A 76 -2.88 5.55 -11.05
CA LYS A 76 -3.18 4.74 -12.24
C LYS A 76 -2.44 5.22 -13.49
N ASN A 77 -2.25 6.53 -13.64
CA ASN A 77 -1.65 7.12 -14.84
C ASN A 77 -0.11 7.08 -14.81
N SER A 78 0.50 7.54 -13.71
CA SER A 78 1.97 7.64 -13.61
C SER A 78 2.63 6.39 -13.05
N HIS A 79 1.88 5.48 -12.43
CA HIS A 79 2.38 4.30 -11.71
C HIS A 79 3.30 4.61 -10.52
N ASN A 80 3.47 5.89 -10.18
CA ASN A 80 4.16 6.28 -8.96
C ASN A 80 3.38 5.79 -7.75
N HIS A 81 4.09 5.19 -6.80
CA HIS A 81 3.47 4.69 -5.58
C HIS A 81 3.21 5.86 -4.65
N LEU A 82 2.01 5.92 -4.08
CA LEU A 82 1.70 6.85 -3.01
C LEU A 82 2.16 6.25 -1.67
N VAL A 83 1.78 5.00 -1.41
CA VAL A 83 2.19 4.21 -0.24
C VAL A 83 2.42 2.76 -0.64
N ARG A 84 3.50 2.14 -0.15
CA ARG A 84 3.75 0.69 -0.25
C ARG A 84 4.23 0.13 1.08
N VAL A 85 3.60 -0.91 1.57
CA VAL A 85 4.09 -1.73 2.68
C VAL A 85 4.72 -2.99 2.12
N ASP A 86 5.95 -3.28 2.52
CA ASP A 86 6.69 -4.48 2.17
C ASP A 86 6.94 -5.32 3.43
N ILE A 87 6.32 -6.48 3.50
CA ILE A 87 6.54 -7.47 4.55
C ILE A 87 7.58 -8.46 4.05
N ASN A 88 8.75 -8.43 4.68
CA ASN A 88 9.86 -9.34 4.44
C ASN A 88 10.82 -9.24 5.63
N PRO A 89 10.71 -10.13 6.63
CA PRO A 89 11.51 -10.07 7.87
C PRO A 89 13.02 -10.15 7.64
N SER A 90 13.45 -10.76 6.55
CA SER A 90 14.85 -10.91 6.16
C SER A 90 15.38 -9.80 5.25
N ASN A 91 14.55 -8.80 4.92
CA ASN A 91 14.97 -7.76 3.99
C ASN A 91 16.01 -6.84 4.61
N ARG A 92 16.87 -6.29 3.75
CA ARG A 92 17.74 -5.19 4.09
C ARG A 92 17.67 -4.15 2.97
N HIS A 93 17.03 -3.03 3.24
CA HIS A 93 16.87 -1.92 2.32
C HIS A 93 17.91 -0.85 2.62
N VAL A 94 18.56 -0.32 1.59
CA VAL A 94 19.50 0.81 1.71
C VAL A 94 18.84 2.03 1.09
N ASN A 95 18.61 3.04 1.92
CA ASN A 95 18.06 4.31 1.50
C ASN A 95 19.10 5.14 0.74
N PRO A 96 18.68 6.16 -0.02
CA PRO A 96 19.61 7.02 -0.76
C PRO A 96 20.61 7.81 0.09
N ASP A 97 20.31 8.01 1.38
CA ASP A 97 21.18 8.64 2.37
C ASP A 97 22.12 7.64 3.07
N ASP A 98 22.26 6.43 2.50
CA ASP A 98 22.99 5.28 3.04
C ASP A 98 22.45 4.72 4.37
N SER A 99 21.31 5.22 4.86
CA SER A 99 20.65 4.63 6.03
C SER A 99 20.06 3.26 5.68
N ILE A 100 20.04 2.35 6.64
CA ILE A 100 19.65 0.95 6.42
C ILE A 100 18.38 0.66 7.22
N VAL A 101 17.38 0.12 6.54
CA VAL A 101 16.14 -0.40 7.14
C VAL A 101 16.12 -1.90 6.99
N GLU A 102 16.04 -2.61 8.11
CA GLU A 102 15.99 -4.07 8.17
C GLU A 102 14.57 -4.55 8.44
N GLY A 103 14.19 -5.66 7.81
CA GLY A 103 12.89 -6.28 7.97
C GLY A 103 11.75 -5.55 7.24
N ASN A 104 10.59 -5.51 7.90
CA ASN A 104 9.35 -5.00 7.34
C ASN A 104 9.36 -3.46 7.34
N HIS A 105 8.93 -2.86 6.24
CA HIS A 105 9.06 -1.42 6.05
C HIS A 105 7.98 -0.86 5.15
N ILE A 106 7.80 0.45 5.19
CA ILE A 106 6.88 1.22 4.37
C ILE A 106 7.65 2.21 3.50
N HIS A 107 7.20 2.39 2.27
CA HIS A 107 7.64 3.43 1.35
C HIS A 107 6.51 4.44 1.21
N ILE A 108 6.82 5.71 1.37
CA ILE A 108 5.92 6.83 1.13
C ILE A 108 6.47 7.61 -0.06
N TYR A 109 5.59 8.13 -0.91
CA TYR A 109 5.97 8.98 -2.02
C TYR A 109 6.93 10.09 -1.57
N SER A 110 8.01 10.27 -2.32
CA SER A 110 8.93 11.40 -2.19
C SER A 110 9.31 11.93 -3.57
N ASN A 111 9.22 13.25 -3.76
CA ASN A 111 9.67 13.89 -4.99
C ASN A 111 11.19 14.10 -5.06
N HIS A 112 11.94 13.86 -3.97
CA HIS A 112 13.39 14.07 -3.90
C HIS A 112 14.21 13.16 -4.82
N TYR A 113 13.62 12.07 -5.31
CA TYR A 113 14.28 11.09 -6.16
C TYR A 113 13.43 10.80 -7.41
N ASP A 114 14.08 10.30 -8.47
CA ASP A 114 13.36 9.90 -9.70
C ASP A 114 12.35 8.79 -9.41
N LYS A 115 12.77 7.77 -8.66
CA LYS A 115 11.91 6.72 -8.14
C LYS A 115 11.21 7.23 -6.87
N LYS A 116 9.90 7.43 -6.94
CA LYS A 116 9.13 8.12 -5.88
C LYS A 116 8.97 7.31 -4.59
N ASP A 117 9.18 6.00 -4.64
CA ASP A 117 9.12 5.05 -3.52
C ASP A 117 10.53 4.55 -3.13
N ARG A 118 11.53 5.43 -3.21
CA ARG A 118 12.93 5.03 -2.97
C ARG A 118 13.29 4.97 -1.48
N VAL A 119 12.64 5.79 -0.66
CA VAL A 119 12.89 5.89 0.78
C VAL A 119 11.97 4.91 1.51
N ALA A 120 12.58 4.01 2.27
CA ALA A 120 11.91 3.11 3.20
C ALA A 120 12.02 3.66 4.62
N ILE A 121 10.95 3.45 5.39
CA ILE A 121 10.85 3.76 6.81
C ILE A 121 10.48 2.44 7.52
N PRO A 122 11.08 2.12 8.68
CA PRO A 122 10.65 0.97 9.48
C PRO A 122 9.13 1.04 9.75
N LEU A 123 8.45 -0.11 9.73
CA LEU A 123 7.05 -0.13 10.16
C LEU A 123 6.97 0.15 11.66
N GLU A 124 6.08 1.05 12.05
CA GLU A 124 5.76 1.26 13.45
C GLU A 124 4.69 0.27 13.92
N ASP A 125 4.87 -0.28 15.13
CA ASP A 125 3.91 -1.17 15.77
C ASP A 125 2.56 -0.48 16.04
N SER A 126 2.55 0.85 16.15
CA SER A 126 1.35 1.69 16.29
C SER A 126 0.39 1.53 15.11
N ASP A 127 0.93 1.56 13.90
CA ASP A 127 0.17 1.48 12.65
C ASP A 127 -0.08 0.02 12.24
N PHE A 128 0.93 -0.84 12.39
CA PHE A 128 0.89 -2.24 11.94
C PHE A 128 1.28 -3.23 13.05
N PRO A 129 0.42 -3.44 14.06
CA PRO A 129 0.74 -4.22 15.27
C PRO A 129 0.82 -5.73 15.04
N ASN A 130 0.23 -6.25 13.97
CA ASN A 130 0.23 -7.67 13.66
C ASN A 130 0.56 -7.89 12.18
N LEU A 131 1.72 -8.51 11.95
CA LEU A 131 2.26 -8.80 10.62
C LEU A 131 2.15 -10.29 10.25
N THR A 132 1.57 -11.11 11.14
CA THR A 132 1.50 -12.58 11.02
C THR A 132 0.66 -13.00 9.81
N HIS A 133 -0.46 -12.30 9.58
CA HIS A 133 -1.37 -12.60 8.48
C HIS A 133 -1.51 -11.40 7.55
N ILE A 134 -1.47 -11.67 6.24
CA ILE A 134 -1.67 -10.65 5.21
C ILE A 134 -3.01 -9.91 5.36
N VAL A 135 -4.04 -10.58 5.88
CA VAL A 135 -5.34 -9.98 6.19
C VAL A 135 -5.21 -8.85 7.21
N ASP A 136 -4.44 -9.05 8.28
CA ASP A 136 -4.27 -8.04 9.33
C ASP A 136 -3.56 -6.80 8.77
N VAL A 137 -2.50 -7.01 7.98
CA VAL A 137 -1.76 -5.93 7.33
C VAL A 137 -2.62 -5.23 6.28
N PHE A 138 -3.42 -5.98 5.52
CA PHE A 138 -4.37 -5.43 4.56
C PHE A 138 -5.39 -4.52 5.26
N SER A 139 -6.06 -4.99 6.31
CA SER A 139 -7.02 -4.18 7.07
C SER A 139 -6.40 -2.91 7.64
N LYS A 140 -5.14 -2.96 8.10
CA LYS A 140 -4.41 -1.78 8.55
C LYS A 140 -4.05 -0.84 7.41
N PHE A 141 -3.63 -1.38 6.26
CA PHE A 141 -3.33 -0.60 5.07
C PHE A 141 -4.55 0.14 4.52
N ILE A 142 -5.71 -0.52 4.47
CA ILE A 142 -6.99 0.09 4.07
C ILE A 142 -7.34 1.27 4.98
N LYS A 143 -7.19 1.10 6.31
CA LYS A 143 -7.40 2.17 7.29
C LYS A 143 -6.39 3.31 7.12
N TYR A 144 -5.10 3.00 6.99
CA TYR A 144 -4.03 3.97 6.82
C TYR A 144 -4.24 4.84 5.57
N THR A 145 -4.73 4.24 4.49
CA THR A 145 -4.97 4.93 3.20
C THR A 145 -6.39 5.45 3.02
N HIS A 146 -7.21 5.37 4.07
CA HIS A 146 -8.60 5.85 4.10
C HIS A 146 -9.45 5.32 2.93
N ILE A 147 -9.29 4.05 2.59
CA ILE A 147 -10.17 3.37 1.64
C ILE A 147 -11.38 2.84 2.41
N LYS A 148 -12.59 3.15 1.94
CA LYS A 148 -13.85 2.68 2.52
C LYS A 148 -14.71 1.97 1.49
N THR A 149 -15.61 1.12 1.97
CA THR A 149 -16.74 0.58 1.20
C THR A 149 -18.03 1.29 1.60
N GLU A 150 -19.08 1.26 0.77
CA GLU A 150 -20.38 1.86 1.11
C GLU A 150 -20.97 1.24 2.39
N ALA A 151 -20.63 -0.01 2.71
CA ALA A 151 -21.03 -0.70 3.93
C ALA A 151 -20.39 -0.15 5.22
N ASP A 152 -19.31 0.64 5.13
CA ASP A 152 -18.64 1.25 6.29
C ASP A 152 -19.26 2.61 6.70
N ASP A 153 -20.23 3.11 5.93
CA ASP A 153 -20.92 4.39 6.15
C ASP A 153 -22.36 4.20 6.74
N GLU A 154 -22.75 2.97 7.09
CA GLU A 154 -23.95 2.60 7.89
C GLU A 154 -23.64 2.41 9.39
#